data_AF-A0A8S3H0F2-F1
#
_entry.id   AF-A0A8S3H0F2-F1
#
_cell.length_a   1.000
_cell.length_b   1.000
_cell.length_c   1.000
_cell.angle_alpha   90.00
_cell.angle_beta   90.00
_cell.angle_gamma   90.00
#
_symmetry.space_group_name_H-M   'P 1'
#
loop_
_entity.id
_entity.type
_entity.pdbx_description
1 polymer ?
#
loop_
_entity_poly.entity_id
_entity_poly.type
_entity_poly.pdbx_seq_one_letter_code
_entity_poly.pdbx_strand_id
1 'polypeptide(L)' 'LNIDAERGTAYPPMSPLPVTQGPIRLLVLRHGERLDRYYSSQWLRQAFDKNGNFCRFSPILP' A
#
# COMPACT_ATOMS: atom_id res chain seq x y z
N LEU A 1 30.51 1.01 -19.50
CA LEU A 1 29.33 0.15 -19.74
C LEU A 1 29.13 -0.68 -18.48
N ASN A 2 28.00 -0.51 -17.76
CA ASN A 2 27.67 -1.38 -16.62
C ASN A 2 27.17 -2.71 -17.20
N ILE A 3 28.09 -3.66 -17.36
CA ILE A 3 27.80 -5.00 -17.83
C ILE A 3 27.61 -5.86 -16.59
N ASP A 4 26.43 -6.48 -16.47
CA ASP A 4 26.22 -7.54 -15.50
C ASP A 4 27.13 -8.73 -15.85
N ALA A 5 28.07 -9.05 -14.95
CA ALA A 5 29.03 -10.11 -15.16
C ALA A 5 28.38 -11.51 -15.19
N GLU A 6 27.19 -11.68 -14.63
CA GLU A 6 26.50 -12.98 -14.58
C GLU A 6 25.55 -13.20 -15.76
N ARG A 7 24.96 -12.13 -16.31
CA ARG A 7 23.89 -12.22 -17.32
C ARG A 7 24.24 -11.62 -18.67
N GLY A 8 25.38 -10.96 -18.80
CA GLY A 8 25.80 -10.30 -20.04
C GLY A 8 24.87 -9.17 -20.49
N THR A 9 23.90 -8.79 -19.66
CA THR A 9 22.94 -7.74 -19.95
C THR A 9 23.60 -6.39 -19.70
N ALA A 10 23.76 -5.61 -20.77
CA ALA A 10 24.16 -4.21 -20.68
C ALA A 10 22.95 -3.41 -20.20
N TYR A 11 23.00 -2.90 -18.97
CA TYR A 11 21.99 -1.95 -18.52
C TYR A 11 22.27 -0.59 -19.16
N PRO A 12 21.23 0.14 -19.62
CA PRO A 12 21.41 1.53 -20.00
C PRO A 12 22.05 2.26 -18.81
N PRO A 13 22.96 3.22 -19.06
CA PRO A 13 23.52 4.02 -17.99
C PRO A 13 22.35 4.61 -17.21
N MET A 14 22.27 4.32 -15.90
CA MET A 14 21.23 4.91 -15.06
C MET A 14 21.36 6.42 -15.23
N SER A 15 20.36 7.03 -15.85
CA SER A 15 20.32 8.49 -15.93
C SER A 15 20.42 8.99 -14.50
N PRO A 16 21.34 9.95 -14.21
CA PRO A 16 21.40 10.50 -12.88
C PRO A 16 20.01 11.01 -12.53
N LEU A 17 19.55 10.68 -11.32
CA LEU A 17 18.31 11.26 -10.80
C LEU A 17 18.39 12.77 -11.04
N PRO A 18 17.33 13.40 -11.58
CA PRO A 18 17.36 14.83 -11.84
C PRO A 18 17.81 15.55 -10.57
N VAL A 19 18.87 16.35 -10.69
CA VAL A 19 19.40 17.14 -9.58
C VAL A 19 18.32 18.16 -9.22
N THR A 20 17.49 17.82 -8.25
CA THR A 20 16.47 18.72 -7.73
C THR A 20 17.21 19.80 -6.94
N GLN A 21 17.11 21.06 -7.37
CA GLN A 21 17.79 22.22 -6.74
C GLN A 21 17.19 22.60 -5.37
N GLY A 22 16.49 21.68 -4.69
CA GLY A 22 15.76 21.94 -3.46
C GLY A 22 15.97 20.83 -2.42
N PRO A 23 15.62 21.09 -1.15
CA PRO A 23 15.74 20.08 -0.10
C PRO A 23 14.88 18.86 -0.43
N ILE A 24 15.45 17.66 -0.25
CA ILE A 24 14.69 16.41 -0.32
C ILE A 24 13.61 16.45 0.77
N ARG A 25 12.34 16.29 0.37
CA ARG A 25 11.20 16.26 1.30
C ARG A 25 10.74 14.82 1.46
N LEU A 26 10.67 14.36 2.71
CA LEU A 26 10.06 13.09 3.08
C LEU A 26 8.67 13.35 3.66
N LEU A 27 7.65 12.76 3.05
CA LEU A 27 6.29 12.76 3.56
C LEU A 27 6.02 11.40 4.20
N VAL A 28 5.63 11.41 5.48
CA VAL A 28 5.20 10.20 6.20
C VAL A 28 3.72 10.33 6.47
N LEU A 29 2.93 9.44 5.88
CA LEU A 29 1.47 9.44 5.99
C LEU A 29 1.01 8.25 6.82
N ARG A 30 0.05 8.49 7.72
CA ARG A 30 -0.63 7.42 8.46
C ARG A 30 -1.72 6.79 7.58
N HIS A 31 -2.01 5.51 7.80
CA HIS A 31 -3.19 4.86 7.25
C HIS A 31 -4.49 5.62 7.65
N GLY A 32 -5.55 5.44 6.87
CA GLY A 32 -6.88 5.98 7.17
C GLY A 32 -7.56 5.30 8.37
N GLU A 33 -8.85 5.55 8.54
CA GLU A 33 -9.62 4.89 9.59
C GLU A 33 -9.58 3.36 9.43
N ARG A 34 -9.46 2.65 10.56
CA ARG A 34 -9.42 1.19 10.59
C ARG A 34 -10.75 0.61 11.05
N LEU A 35 -11.25 -0.40 10.33
CA LEU A 35 -12.50 -1.09 10.66
C LEU A 35 -12.50 -1.69 12.06
N ASP A 36 -11.39 -2.31 12.49
CA ASP A 36 -11.28 -2.91 13.82
C ASP A 36 -11.30 -1.88 14.95
N ARG A 37 -10.91 -0.63 14.66
CA ARG A 37 -10.99 0.47 15.60
C ARG A 37 -12.41 1.01 15.75
N TYR A 38 -13.17 1.06 14.66
CA TYR A 38 -14.53 1.58 14.61
C TYR A 38 -15.58 0.56 15.06
N TYR A 39 -15.50 -0.67 14.55
CA TYR A 39 -16.45 -1.76 14.81
C TYR A 39 -16.02 -2.73 15.93
N SER A 40 -14.97 -2.36 16.69
CA SER A 40 -14.40 -3.18 17.77
C SER A 40 -13.86 -4.53 17.27
N SER A 41 -13.52 -5.42 18.21
CA SER A 41 -12.95 -6.75 17.96
C SER A 41 -13.87 -7.70 17.19
N GLN A 42 -15.16 -7.35 17.04
CA GLN A 42 -16.15 -8.17 16.35
C GLN A 42 -16.33 -7.82 14.86
N TRP A 43 -15.60 -6.81 14.34
CA TRP A 43 -15.72 -6.35 12.95
C TRP A 43 -15.67 -7.49 11.93
N LEU A 44 -14.82 -8.51 12.16
CA LEU A 44 -14.69 -9.66 11.27
C LEU A 44 -15.95 -10.50 11.26
N ARG A 45 -16.56 -10.77 12.42
CA ARG A 45 -17.83 -11.53 12.48
C ARG A 45 -18.99 -10.79 11.82
N GLN A 46 -18.95 -9.46 11.84
CA GLN A 46 -19.98 -8.62 11.22
C GLN A 46 -19.80 -8.51 9.69
N ALA A 47 -18.59 -8.71 9.18
CA ALA A 47 -18.27 -8.58 7.77
C ALA A 47 -18.59 -9.82 6.91
N PHE A 48 -19.00 -10.94 7.53
CA PHE A 48 -19.27 -12.20 6.83
C PHE A 48 -20.63 -12.78 7.20
N ASP A 49 -21.33 -13.33 6.20
CA ASP A 49 -22.55 -14.09 6.43
C ASP A 49 -22.27 -15.49 7.02
N LYS A 50 -23.34 -16.24 7.31
CA LYS A 50 -23.26 -17.62 7.81
C LYS A 50 -22.55 -18.60 6.87
N ASN A 51 -22.39 -18.25 5.59
CA ASN A 51 -21.74 -19.06 4.58
C ASN A 51 -20.28 -18.62 4.37
N GLY A 52 -19.80 -17.60 5.10
CA GLY A 52 -18.46 -17.05 4.95
C GLY A 52 -18.30 -16.11 3.75
N ASN A 53 -19.40 -15.64 3.14
CA ASN A 53 -19.34 -14.61 2.11
C ASN A 53 -19.22 -13.23 2.74
N PHE A 54 -18.39 -12.38 2.15
CA PHE A 54 -18.30 -10.99 2.58
C PHE A 54 -19.64 -10.26 2.38
N CYS A 55 -20.14 -9.63 3.43
CA CYS A 55 -21.32 -8.77 3.39
C CYS A 55 -20.95 -7.40 3.94
N ARG A 56 -21.31 -6.34 3.20
CA ARG A 56 -21.07 -4.98 3.65
C ARG A 56 -22.03 -4.67 4.81
N PHE A 57 -21.52 -4.74 6.03
CA PHE A 57 -22.22 -4.26 7.21
C PHE A 57 -21.97 -2.76 7.39
N SER A 58 -23.04 -1.97 7.48
CA SER A 58 -22.99 -0.56 7.84
C SER A 58 -24.15 -0.26 8.80
N PRO A 59 -23.91 0.26 10.01
CA PRO A 59 -24.98 0.62 10.94
C PRO A 59 -25.77 1.85 10.45
N ILE A 60 -25.27 2.57 9.44
CA ILE A 60 -25.84 3.82 8.94
C ILE A 60 -26.59 3.63 7.61
N LEU A 61 -26.35 2.54 6.88
CA LEU A 61 -26.98 2.28 5.59
C LEU A 61 -27.41 0.80 5.53
N PRO A 62 -28.72 0.52 5.30
CA PRO A 62 -29.19 -0.84 5.09
C PRO A 62 -28.58 -1.49 3.85
#